data_AF-G1VXZ9-F1
#
_entry.id   AF-G1VXZ9-F1
#
_cell.length_a   1.000
_cell.length_b   1.000
_cell.length_c   1.000
_cell.angle_alpha   90.00
_cell.angle_beta   90.00
_cell.angle_gamma   90.00
#
_symmetry.space_group_name_H-M   'P 1'
#
loop_
_entity.id
_entity.type
_entity.pdbx_description
1 polymer ?
#
loop_
_entity_poly.entity_id
_entity_poly.type
_entity_poly.pdbx_seq_one_letter_code
_entity_poly.pdbx_strand_id
1 'polypeptide(L)'
;MKKKHKNKVVPGKGITNPKLAKKLNRILIEKNLSKEKFAEKLGEPLPYILEVLKGRRSIQLPTLIKICNVLNTPILDFSDCIKEDIE
;
A
#
# COMPACT_ATOMS: atom_id res chain seq x y z
N MET A 1 -8.49 23.52 -26.40
CA MET A 1 -8.26 22.12 -26.00
C MET A 1 -8.22 22.03 -24.47
N LYS A 2 -9.29 21.57 -23.81
CA LYS A 2 -9.32 21.44 -22.35
C LYS A 2 -8.50 20.20 -21.95
N LYS A 3 -7.39 20.39 -21.23
CA LYS A 3 -6.57 19.31 -20.68
C LYS A 3 -7.46 18.50 -19.73
N LYS A 4 -7.75 17.24 -20.07
CA LYS A 4 -8.44 16.31 -19.18
C LYS A 4 -7.56 16.14 -17.93
N HIS A 5 -7.95 16.75 -16.82
CA HIS A 5 -7.38 16.40 -15.52
C HIS A 5 -7.62 14.90 -15.34
N LYS A 6 -6.55 14.09 -15.34
CA LYS A 6 -6.65 12.69 -14.95
C LYS A 6 -7.22 12.70 -13.55
N ASN A 7 -8.47 12.25 -13.36
CA ASN A 7 -9.05 12.07 -12.04
C ASN A 7 -8.07 11.20 -11.24
N LYS A 8 -7.34 11.80 -10.30
CA LYS A 8 -6.52 11.04 -9.37
C LYS A 8 -7.51 10.15 -8.63
N VAL A 9 -7.46 8.84 -8.87
CA VAL A 9 -8.23 7.87 -8.09
C VAL A 9 -7.76 8.05 -6.65
N VAL A 10 -8.57 8.72 -5.84
CA VAL A 10 -8.26 8.93 -4.43
C VAL A 10 -8.46 7.58 -3.77
N PRO A 11 -7.42 6.97 -3.21
CA PRO A 11 -7.55 5.65 -2.61
C PRO A 11 -8.53 5.76 -1.43
N GLY A 12 -9.50 4.84 -1.36
CA GLY A 12 -10.70 4.92 -0.49
C GLY A 12 -10.45 5.02 1.02
N LYS A 13 -11.47 4.76 1.85
CA LYS A 13 -11.41 4.83 3.32
C LYS A 13 -10.21 4.01 3.86
N GLY A 14 -9.22 4.67 4.45
CA GLY A 14 -7.99 4.07 4.99
C GLY A 14 -6.93 5.14 5.28
N ILE A 15 -5.92 4.75 6.06
CA ILE A 15 -4.96 5.69 6.68
C ILE A 15 -3.75 5.98 5.80
N THR A 16 -3.58 5.30 4.66
CA THR A 16 -2.32 5.36 3.89
C THR A 16 -2.43 6.18 2.61
N ASN A 17 -1.39 6.94 2.29
CA ASN A 17 -1.25 7.72 1.07
C ASN A 17 -0.57 6.91 -0.06
N PRO A 18 -0.52 7.43 -1.32
CA PRO A 18 0.06 6.70 -2.46
C PRO A 18 1.55 6.35 -2.36
N LYS A 19 2.33 6.94 -1.43
CA LYS A 19 3.74 6.58 -1.22
C LYS A 19 3.88 5.13 -0.75
N LEU A 20 2.88 4.61 -0.02
CA LEU A 20 2.85 3.22 0.43
C LEU A 20 3.11 2.25 -0.71
N ALA A 21 2.41 2.42 -1.85
CA ALA A 21 2.52 1.53 -2.98
C ALA A 21 3.95 1.46 -3.54
N LYS A 22 4.63 2.61 -3.67
CA LYS A 22 6.02 2.68 -4.12
C LYS A 22 6.95 1.96 -3.15
N LYS A 23 6.77 2.22 -1.85
CA LYS A 23 7.56 1.61 -0.78
C LYS A 23 7.40 0.10 -0.73
N LEU A 24 6.17 -0.40 -0.79
CA LEU A 24 5.89 -1.84 -0.82
C LEU A 24 6.53 -2.52 -2.03
N ASN A 25 6.37 -1.98 -3.24
CA ASN A 25 7.00 -2.58 -4.42
C ASN A 25 8.52 -2.65 -4.27
N ARG A 26 9.16 -1.61 -3.70
CA ARG A 26 10.61 -1.62 -3.44
C ARG A 26 11.00 -2.73 -2.48
N ILE A 27 10.31 -2.85 -1.34
CA ILE A 27 10.59 -3.87 -0.34
C ILE A 27 10.39 -5.29 -0.90
N LEU A 28 9.34 -5.51 -1.71
CA LEU A 28 9.10 -6.81 -2.34
C LEU A 28 10.23 -7.21 -3.30
N ILE A 29 10.76 -6.26 -4.07
CA ILE A 29 11.91 -6.48 -4.96
C ILE A 29 13.17 -6.79 -4.13
N GLU A 30 13.47 -5.97 -3.11
CA GLU A 30 14.62 -6.16 -2.22
C GLU A 30 14.61 -7.52 -1.50
N LYS A 31 13.41 -8.03 -1.16
CA LYS A 31 13.22 -9.32 -0.50
C LYS A 31 13.01 -10.50 -1.46
N ASN A 32 13.10 -10.28 -2.78
CA ASN A 32 12.78 -11.28 -3.82
C ASN A 32 11.43 -11.99 -3.56
N LEU A 33 10.41 -11.24 -3.14
CA LEU A 33 9.10 -11.75 -2.77
C LEU A 33 8.08 -11.46 -3.88
N SER A 34 7.49 -12.50 -4.47
CA SER A 34 6.45 -12.34 -5.49
C SER A 34 5.15 -11.74 -4.92
N LYS A 35 4.35 -11.12 -5.78
CA LYS A 35 3.07 -10.49 -5.35
C LYS A 35 2.07 -11.56 -4.90
N GLU A 36 2.10 -12.71 -5.55
CA GLU A 36 1.31 -13.91 -5.23
C GLU A 36 1.68 -14.42 -3.84
N LYS A 37 2.97 -14.60 -3.57
CA LYS A 37 3.43 -15.10 -2.26
C LYS A 37 3.20 -14.08 -1.16
N PHE A 38 3.33 -12.80 -1.46
CA PHE A 38 3.00 -11.72 -0.53
C PHE A 38 1.51 -11.72 -0.17
N ALA A 39 0.62 -11.86 -1.16
CA ALA A 39 -0.82 -11.97 -0.93
C ALA A 39 -1.19 -13.21 -0.11
N GLU A 40 -0.60 -14.36 -0.44
CA GLU A 40 -0.75 -15.62 0.30
C GLU A 40 -0.34 -15.44 1.78
N LYS A 41 0.84 -14.87 2.04
CA LYS A 41 1.34 -14.62 3.41
C LYS A 41 0.46 -13.65 4.20
N LEU A 42 -0.22 -12.72 3.54
CA LEU A 42 -1.16 -11.81 4.17
C LEU A 42 -2.53 -12.44 4.45
N GLY A 43 -2.84 -13.56 3.80
CA GLY A 43 -4.20 -14.12 3.79
C GLY A 43 -5.21 -13.22 3.07
N GLU A 44 -4.74 -12.44 2.09
CA GLU A 44 -5.57 -11.48 1.35
C GLU A 44 -5.67 -11.87 -0.13
N PRO A 45 -6.79 -11.60 -0.81
CA PRO A 45 -6.93 -11.91 -2.23
C PRO A 45 -5.89 -11.15 -3.08
N LEU A 46 -5.24 -11.83 -4.02
CA LEU A 46 -4.27 -11.21 -4.93
C LEU A 46 -4.82 -9.95 -5.63
N PRO A 47 -6.07 -9.91 -6.15
CA PRO A 47 -6.61 -8.68 -6.74
C PRO A 47 -6.64 -7.49 -5.78
N TYR A 48 -6.92 -7.71 -4.50
CA TYR A 48 -6.87 -6.66 -3.48
C TYR A 48 -5.45 -6.11 -3.33
N ILE A 49 -4.46 -6.99 -3.19
CA ILE A 49 -3.05 -6.62 -3.06
C ILE A 49 -2.53 -5.89 -4.29
N LEU A 50 -2.94 -6.29 -5.49
CA LEU A 50 -2.56 -5.57 -6.72
C LEU A 50 -3.10 -4.14 -6.73
N GLU A 51 -4.31 -3.88 -6.24
CA GLU A 51 -4.84 -2.51 -6.15
C GLU A 51 -4.12 -1.68 -5.07
N VAL A 52 -3.69 -2.30 -3.96
CA VAL A 52 -2.81 -1.67 -2.96
C VAL A 52 -1.44 -1.32 -3.56
N LEU A 53 -0.80 -2.26 -4.26
CA LEU A 53 0.51 -2.07 -4.91
C LEU A 53 0.47 -1.08 -6.09
N LYS A 54 -0.71 -0.83 -6.67
CA LYS A 54 -0.94 0.25 -7.65
C LYS A 54 -1.26 1.60 -7.01
N GLY A 55 -1.41 1.65 -5.68
CA GLY A 55 -1.79 2.86 -4.94
C GLY A 55 -3.25 3.30 -5.15
N ARG A 56 -4.10 2.39 -5.67
CA ARG A 56 -5.53 2.66 -5.92
C ARG A 56 -6.40 2.38 -4.70
N ARG A 57 -5.84 1.70 -3.68
CA ARG A 57 -6.52 1.37 -2.43
C ARG A 57 -5.69 1.79 -1.23
N SER A 58 -6.33 2.51 -0.31
CA SER A 58 -5.77 2.79 1.02
C SER A 58 -6.02 1.58 1.89
N ILE A 59 -5.15 1.35 2.86
CA ILE A 59 -5.32 0.26 3.83
C ILE A 59 -5.63 0.81 5.22
N GLN A 60 -6.26 -0.03 6.05
CA GLN A 60 -6.53 0.27 7.46
C GLN A 60 -5.30 -0.09 8.31
N LEU A 61 -5.20 0.47 9.51
CA LEU A 61 -4.08 0.20 10.43
C LEU A 61 -3.87 -1.30 10.69
N PRO A 62 -4.90 -2.15 10.94
CA PRO A 62 -4.70 -3.58 11.14
C PRO A 62 -4.06 -4.27 9.93
N THR A 63 -4.44 -3.89 8.71
CA THR A 63 -3.83 -4.41 7.48
C THR A 63 -2.37 -3.95 7.35
N LEU A 64 -2.06 -2.70 7.70
CA LEU A 64 -0.69 -2.20 7.70
C LEU A 64 0.18 -2.97 8.71
N ILE A 65 -0.36 -3.28 9.90
CA ILE A 65 0.33 -4.11 10.90
C ILE A 65 0.61 -5.52 10.34
N LYS A 66 -0.36 -6.17 9.68
CA LYS A 66 -0.12 -7.47 9.03
C LYS A 66 1.00 -7.41 7.99
N ILE A 67 1.01 -6.36 7.18
CA ILE A 67 2.07 -6.10 6.19
C ILE A 67 3.44 -5.96 6.86
N CYS A 68 3.52 -5.17 7.94
CA CYS A 68 4.75 -5.00 8.70
C CYS A 68 5.29 -6.35 9.20
N ASN A 69 4.42 -7.21 9.73
CA ASN A 69 4.77 -8.54 10.21
C ASN A 69 5.26 -9.46 9.07
N VAL A 70 4.55 -9.51 7.94
CA VAL A 70 4.92 -10.35 6.78
C VAL A 70 6.26 -9.91 6.18
N LEU A 71 6.50 -8.60 6.14
CA LEU A 71 7.73 -8.03 5.59
C LEU A 71 8.88 -7.98 6.61
N ASN A 72 8.61 -8.26 7.89
CA ASN A 72 9.54 -8.04 8.99
C ASN A 72 10.13 -6.62 8.94
N THR A 73 9.27 -5.61 8.95
CA THR A 73 9.62 -4.20 8.82
C THR A 73 8.88 -3.39 9.89
N PRO A 74 9.55 -2.54 10.67
CA PRO A 74 8.91 -1.71 11.69
C PRO A 74 7.82 -0.80 11.11
N ILE A 75 6.74 -0.59 11.86
CA ILE A 75 5.65 0.30 11.41
C ILE A 75 6.10 1.76 11.23
N LEU A 76 7.09 2.21 12.01
CA LEU A 76 7.68 3.55 11.92
C LEU A 76 8.32 3.81 10.55
N ASP A 77 8.79 2.75 9.87
CA ASP A 77 9.29 2.87 8.52
C ASP A 77 8.18 3.33 7.57
N PHE A 78 6.90 3.13 7.89
CA PHE A 78 5.78 3.58 7.07
C PHE A 78 5.19 4.94 7.49
N SER A 79 5.82 5.68 8.40
CA SER A 79 5.33 6.99 8.89
C SER A 79 5.02 7.97 7.75
N ASP A 80 5.91 8.07 6.76
CA ASP A 80 5.74 8.93 5.58
C ASP A 80 4.63 8.49 4.63
N CYS A 81 4.12 7.27 4.81
CA CYS A 81 3.04 6.66 4.05
C CYS A 81 1.67 6.81 4.74
N ILE A 82 1.62 7.28 5.99
CA ILE A 82 0.37 7.57 6.70
C ILE A 82 -0.12 8.97 6.23
N LYS A 83 -1.43 9.13 6.10
CA LYS A 83 -2.05 10.43 5.83
C LYS A 83 -1.93 11.25 7.11
N GLU A 84 -1.33 12.42 7.03
CA GLU A 84 -1.54 13.42 8.07
C GLU A 84 -3.01 13.82 8.01
N ASP A 85 -3.72 13.74 9.14
CA ASP A 85 -5.02 14.36 9.25
C ASP A 85 -4.78 15.86 9.03
N ILE A 86 -5.29 16.37 7.91
CA ILE A 86 -5.35 17.81 7.69
C ILE A 86 -6.50 18.26 8.59
N GLU A 87 -6.18 18.85 9.74
CA GLU A 87 -7.12 19.66 10.53
C GLU A 87 -7.74 20.76 9.66
#